data_AF-A0A934BBI4-F1
#
_entry.id   AF-A0A934BBI4-F1
#
_cell.length_a   1.000
_cell.length_b   1.000
_cell.length_c   1.000
_cell.angle_alpha   90.00
_cell.angle_beta   90.00
_cell.angle_gamma   90.00
#
_symmetry.space_group_name_H-M   'P 1'
#
loop_
_entity.id
_entity.type
_entity.pdbx_description
1 polymer ?
#
loop_
_entity_poly.entity_id
_entity_poly.type
_entity_poly.pdbx_seq_one_letter_code
_entity_poly.pdbx_strand_id
1 'polypeptide(L)'
;MQIALNFLQSQEYANRNTSNSEYIEDLYNGILRRGAELAGYQSWLTALNGGIYTRQTMLTAFVNSTEFQVRVQQVIDAGCLF
;
A
#
# COMPACT_ATOMS: atom_id res chain seq x y z
N MET A 1 8.72 6.75 -7.51
CA MET A 1 7.82 5.84 -6.75
C MET A 1 6.84 5.14 -7.71
N GLN A 2 7.32 4.44 -8.75
CA GLN A 2 6.44 3.83 -9.77
C GLN A 2 6.76 2.35 -10.05
N ILE A 3 7.94 1.89 -9.63
CA ILE A 3 8.40 0.51 -9.85
C ILE A 3 7.64 -0.50 -8.97
N ALA A 4 7.45 -0.20 -7.68
CA ALA A 4 6.70 -1.08 -6.77
C ALA A 4 5.22 -1.22 -7.19
N LEU A 5 4.60 -0.13 -7.67
CA LEU A 5 3.23 -0.12 -8.16
C LEU A 5 3.07 -0.99 -9.41
N ASN A 6 3.98 -0.86 -10.38
CA ASN A 6 3.98 -1.67 -11.59
C ASN A 6 4.23 -3.16 -11.31
N PHE A 7 5.03 -3.48 -10.29
CA PHE A 7 5.26 -4.86 -9.86
C PHE A 7 3.99 -5.49 -9.27
N LEU A 8 3.28 -4.77 -8.39
CA LEU A 8 2.03 -5.24 -7.77
C LEU A 8 0.88 -5.43 -8.77
N GLN A 9 0.92 -4.75 -9.91
CA GLN A 9 -0.04 -4.89 -11.01
C GLN A 9 0.38 -5.92 -12.07
N SER A 10 1.59 -6.47 -11.97
CA SER A 10 2.10 -7.44 -12.94
C SER A 10 1.52 -8.85 -12.70
N GLN A 11 1.45 -9.64 -13.78
CA GLN A 11 1.03 -11.04 -13.75
C GLN A 11 1.87 -11.91 -12.80
N GLU A 12 3.14 -11.58 -12.61
CA GLU A 12 4.04 -12.20 -11.62
C GLU A 12 3.47 -12.15 -10.19
N TYR A 13 2.90 -11.01 -9.81
CA TYR A 13 2.32 -10.84 -8.48
C TYR A 13 0.94 -11.51 -8.39
N ALA A 14 0.15 -11.49 -9.46
CA ALA A 14 -1.12 -12.20 -9.53
C ALA A 14 -0.92 -13.74 -9.42
N ASN A 15 0.13 -14.28 -10.01
CA ASN A 15 0.47 -15.70 -9.97
C ASN A 15 0.99 -16.17 -8.60
N ARG A 16 1.43 -15.25 -7.73
CA ARG A 16 1.81 -15.61 -6.35
C ARG A 16 0.62 -15.99 -5.47
N ASN A 17 -0.62 -15.72 -5.90
CA ASN A 17 -1.84 -16.04 -5.16
C ASN A 17 -1.79 -15.53 -3.69
N THR A 18 -1.19 -14.35 -3.50
CA THR A 18 -1.00 -13.75 -2.17
C THR A 18 -2.34 -13.41 -1.54
N SER A 19 -2.43 -13.46 -0.22
CA SER A 19 -3.63 -13.05 0.51
C SER A 19 -3.82 -11.53 0.45
N ASN A 20 -5.04 -11.03 0.69
CA ASN A 20 -5.29 -9.59 0.77
C ASN A 20 -4.44 -8.89 1.85
N SER A 21 -4.15 -9.60 2.95
CA SER A 21 -3.23 -9.20 4.01
C SER A 21 -1.81 -8.97 3.51
N GLU A 22 -1.23 -9.97 2.86
CA GLU A 22 0.13 -9.92 2.30
C GLU A 22 0.24 -8.83 1.24
N TYR A 23 -0.80 -8.66 0.41
CA TYR A 23 -0.85 -7.57 -0.56
C TYR A 23 -0.70 -6.20 0.09
N ILE A 24 -1.42 -5.95 1.20
CA ILE A 24 -1.34 -4.68 1.91
C ILE A 24 0.07 -4.51 2.52
N GLU A 25 0.63 -5.55 3.15
CA GLU A 25 1.98 -5.48 3.71
C GLU A 25 3.05 -5.19 2.67
N ASP A 26 3.02 -5.85 1.52
CA ASP A 26 3.94 -5.61 0.41
C ASP A 26 3.82 -4.18 -0.12
N LEU A 27 2.61 -3.62 -0.13
CA LEU A 27 2.33 -2.26 -0.56
C LEU A 27 2.95 -1.24 0.40
N TYR A 28 2.77 -1.43 1.71
CA TYR A 28 3.40 -0.60 2.73
C TYR A 28 4.93 -0.72 2.71
N ASN A 29 5.48 -1.93 2.61
CA ASN A 29 6.92 -2.15 2.51
C ASN A 29 7.50 -1.60 1.20
N GLY A 30 6.82 -1.79 0.08
CA GLY A 30 7.30 -1.37 -1.24
C GLY A 30 7.23 0.15 -1.46
N ILE A 31 6.24 0.82 -0.86
CA ILE A 31 6.01 2.26 -1.07
C ILE A 31 6.55 3.10 0.09
N LEU A 32 6.30 2.70 1.34
CA LEU A 32 6.70 3.45 2.54
C LEU A 32 7.98 2.90 3.19
N ARG A 33 8.52 1.77 2.71
CA ARG A 33 9.70 1.07 3.27
C ARG A 33 9.57 0.82 4.78
N ARG A 34 8.34 0.63 5.25
CA ARG A 34 7.95 0.47 6.64
C ARG A 34 6.70 -0.41 6.70
N GLY A 35 6.56 -1.19 7.79
CA GLY A 35 5.36 -1.97 8.07
C GLY A 35 4.11 -1.11 8.28
N ALA A 36 2.97 -1.61 7.82
CA ALA A 36 1.69 -0.92 7.92
C ALA A 36 1.32 -0.62 9.38
N GLU A 37 0.73 0.56 9.62
CA GLU A 37 0.09 0.81 10.92
C GLU A 37 -1.19 -0.02 11.04
N LEU A 38 -1.41 -0.62 12.21
CA LEU A 38 -2.48 -1.60 12.44
C LEU A 38 -3.88 -1.07 12.06
N ALA A 39 -4.15 0.20 12.36
CA ALA A 39 -5.43 0.85 12.06
C ALA A 39 -5.67 0.97 10.55
N GLY A 40 -4.69 1.47 9.80
CA GLY A 40 -4.77 1.56 8.34
C GLY A 40 -4.89 0.19 7.70
N TYR A 41 -4.06 -0.77 8.14
CA TYR A 41 -4.07 -2.15 7.67
C TYR A 41 -5.45 -2.82 7.85
N GLN A 42 -6.07 -2.72 9.04
CA GLN A 42 -7.39 -3.31 9.27
C GLN A 42 -8.49 -2.66 8.42
N SER A 43 -8.43 -1.34 8.23
CA SER A 43 -9.41 -0.63 7.40
C SER A 43 -9.35 -1.11 5.95
N TRP A 44 -8.13 -1.25 5.41
CA TRP A 44 -7.92 -1.77 4.05
C TRP A 44 -8.29 -3.26 3.92
N LEU A 45 -7.93 -4.07 4.91
CA LEU A 45 -8.23 -5.50 4.91
C LEU A 45 -9.75 -5.73 4.94
N THR A 46 -10.48 -4.95 5.75
CA THR A 46 -11.94 -5.00 5.81
C THR A 46 -12.57 -4.60 4.48
N ALA A 47 -12.04 -3.57 3.83
CA ALA A 47 -12.57 -3.11 2.54
C ALA A 47 -12.27 -4.09 1.39
N LEU A 48 -11.11 -4.75 1.40
CA LEU A 48 -10.77 -5.82 0.45
C LEU A 48 -11.57 -7.10 0.69
N ASN A 49 -11.70 -7.53 1.95
CA ASN A 49 -12.49 -8.73 2.30
C ASN A 49 -13.99 -8.52 2.11
N GLY A 50 -14.49 -7.30 2.33
CA GLY A 50 -15.86 -6.91 2.06
C GLY A 50 -16.18 -6.70 0.59
N GLY A 51 -15.19 -6.80 -0.31
CA GLY A 51 -15.37 -6.56 -1.75
C GLY A 51 -15.68 -5.12 -2.13
N ILE A 52 -15.48 -4.16 -1.21
CA ILE A 52 -15.72 -2.73 -1.43
C ILE A 52 -14.69 -2.16 -2.42
N TYR A 53 -13.46 -2.65 -2.33
CA TYR A 53 -12.39 -2.31 -3.26
C TYR A 53 -11.77 -3.57 -3.86
N THR A 54 -11.33 -3.46 -5.11
CA THR A 54 -10.37 -4.41 -5.69
C THR A 54 -8.96 -3.98 -5.30
N ARG A 55 -7.97 -4.88 -5.41
CA ARG A 55 -6.54 -4.55 -5.18
C ARG A 55 -6.10 -3.31 -5.94
N GLN A 56 -6.54 -3.18 -7.19
CA GLN A 56 -6.19 -2.06 -8.05
C GLN A 56 -6.87 -0.75 -7.62
N THR A 57 -8.17 -0.81 -7.28
CA THR A 57 -8.91 0.37 -6.80
C THR A 57 -8.40 0.83 -5.44
N MET A 58 -8.09 -0.10 -4.54
CA MET A 58 -7.50 0.15 -3.23
C MET A 58 -6.14 0.82 -3.37
N LEU A 59 -5.28 0.35 -4.27
CA LEU A 59 -3.96 0.93 -4.50
C LEU A 59 -4.06 2.37 -5.04
N THR A 60 -4.99 2.65 -5.96
CA THR A 60 -5.27 4.02 -6.41
C THR A 60 -5.81 4.89 -5.27
N ALA A 61 -6.74 4.37 -4.46
CA ALA A 61 -7.30 5.08 -3.31
C ALA A 61 -6.24 5.32 -2.22
N PHE A 62 -5.33 4.38 -2.03
CA PHE A 62 -4.21 4.46 -1.09
C PHE A 62 -3.25 5.57 -1.48
N VAL A 63 -2.81 5.62 -2.74
CA VAL A 63 -1.92 6.69 -3.23
C VAL A 63 -2.60 8.07 -3.20
N ASN A 64 -3.92 8.12 -3.39
CA ASN A 64 -4.70 9.36 -3.28
C ASN A 64 -5.11 9.69 -1.83
N SER A 65 -4.89 8.80 -0.87
CA SER A 65 -5.28 9.03 0.52
C SER A 65 -4.46 10.18 1.09
N THR A 66 -5.14 11.09 1.79
CA THR A 66 -4.49 12.16 2.56
C THR A 66 -3.49 11.58 3.55
N GLU A 67 -3.76 10.39 4.10
CA GLU A 67 -2.83 9.69 4.99
C GLU A 67 -1.52 9.33 4.28
N PHE A 68 -1.59 8.90 3.02
CA PHE A 68 -0.40 8.62 2.23
C PHE A 68 0.40 9.88 1.91
N GLN A 69 -0.26 10.98 1.51
CA GLN A 69 0.43 12.24 1.23
C GLN A 69 1.07 12.85 2.48
N VAL A 70 0.35 12.88 3.61
CA VAL A 70 0.87 13.37 4.89
C VAL A 70 2.04 12.50 5.36
N ARG A 71 1.95 11.18 5.20
CA ARG A 71 3.03 10.26 5.62
C ARG A 71 4.22 10.28 4.68
N VAL A 72 4.03 10.40 3.37
CA VAL A 72 5.12 10.62 2.41
C VAL A 72 5.84 11.92 2.76
N GLN A 73 5.11 12.98 3.10
CA GLN A 73 5.72 14.23 3.56
C GLN A 73 6.56 14.00 4.83
N GLN A 74 6.05 13.23 5.80
CA GLN A 74 6.82 12.89 7.00
C GLN A 74 8.04 12.00 6.74
N VAL A 75 7.97 11.08 5.77
CA VAL A 75 9.11 10.25 5.37
C VAL A 75 10.18 11.09 4.66
N ILE A 76 9.76 12.04 3.82
CA ILE A 76 10.67 13.01 3.20
C ILE A 76 11.32 13.90 4.27
N ASP A 77 10.54 14.44 5.20
CA ASP A 77 11.05 15.26 6.29
C ASP A 77 12.00 14.48 7.23
N ALA A 78 11.68 13.22 7.53
CA ALA A 78 12.55 12.34 8.32
C ALA A 78 13.83 11.92 7.58
N GLY A 79 13.79 11.90 6.24
CA GLY A 79 14.96 11.64 5.39
C GLY A 79 15.84 12.86 5.12
N CYS A 80 15.35 14.06 5.42
CA CYS A 80 16.03 15.34 5.20
C CYS A 80 16.81 15.86 6.42
N LEU A 81 17.09 15.03 7.42
CA LEU A 81 18.03 15.38 8.50
C LEU A 81 19.46 15.07 8.05
N PHE A 82 20.09 16.04 7.37
CA PHE A 82 21.55 16.20 7.29
C PHE A 82 21.93 17.54 7.89
#